data_AF-W7WIA8-F1
#
_entry.id   AF-W7WIA8-F1
#
_cell.length_a   1.000
_cell.length_b   1.000
_cell.length_c   1.000
_cell.angle_alpha   90.00
_cell.angle_beta   90.00
_cell.angle_gamma   90.00
#
_symmetry.space_group_name_H-M   'P 1'
#
loop_
_entity.id
_entity.type
_entity.pdbx_description
1 polymer ?
#
loop_
_entity_poly.entity_id
_entity_poly.type
_entity_poly.pdbx_seq_one_letter_code
_entity_poly.pdbx_strand_id
1 'polypeptide(L)'
;MTRLLVGPFNRVEGDLEVTLDIADGRVTSARVNAPMYRGFEQILRGKNPHDALVYVPRICGICSVSQSVASARALADLGGLEMPPNGQHATNVILATENLADHLTHFYLFFMPDFTRPVYASRAWHAEAERRFAPQTGEQTRAAIAARQRWFTLLGTLAGKWPHTQSIEPGGSTRPIEAAERVRLLSRVREFRAFLERQLFAAPLEQVSSIASEAELWAWHAQDPWRGDFRLFLSMVKDAALERLGPGPGRYLSYGATRSRTAASSSAAACGMRSARCCRVSTRRRYERTRRMPGWPTAPPRAIRSTA
;
A
#
# COMPACT_ATOMS: atom_id res chain seq x y z
N MET A 1 8.60 -34.19 -9.03
CA MET A 1 8.04 -33.17 -8.11
C MET A 1 9.20 -32.61 -7.30
N THR A 2 9.41 -31.30 -7.33
CA THR A 2 10.54 -30.62 -6.66
C THR A 2 10.00 -29.73 -5.56
N ARG A 3 10.53 -29.85 -4.35
CA ARG A 3 10.23 -28.91 -3.26
C ARG A 3 11.29 -27.84 -3.18
N LEU A 4 10.87 -26.58 -3.24
CA LEU A 4 11.73 -25.42 -3.09
C LEU A 4 11.38 -24.71 -1.78
N LEU A 5 12.36 -24.52 -0.91
CA LEU A 5 12.24 -23.65 0.25
C LEU A 5 12.87 -22.30 -0.11
N VAL A 6 12.05 -21.25 -0.13
CA VAL A 6 12.46 -19.87 -0.36
C VAL A 6 12.41 -19.15 0.98
N GLY A 7 13.53 -19.18 1.72
CA GLY A 7 13.65 -18.59 3.06
C GLY A 7 15.11 -18.33 3.44
N PRO A 8 15.44 -17.19 4.08
CA PRO A 8 14.56 -16.04 4.34
C PRO A 8 14.17 -15.31 3.04
N PHE A 9 12.88 -14.99 2.88
CA PHE A 9 12.39 -14.24 1.73
C PHE A 9 12.75 -12.76 1.94
N ASN A 10 13.68 -12.25 1.13
CA ASN A 10 14.22 -10.89 1.29
C ASN A 10 13.37 -9.84 0.57
N ARG A 11 13.63 -8.54 0.85
CA ARG A 11 12.92 -7.38 0.27
C ARG A 11 11.40 -7.36 0.56
N VAL A 12 11.02 -7.92 1.69
CA VAL A 12 9.71 -7.77 2.33
C VAL A 12 9.91 -7.34 3.79
N GLU A 13 8.85 -6.88 4.45
CA GLU A 13 8.90 -6.59 5.88
C GLU A 13 8.63 -7.85 6.70
N GLY A 14 9.42 -8.03 7.75
CA GLY A 14 9.32 -9.18 8.66
C GLY A 14 9.97 -10.46 8.13
N ASP A 15 9.91 -11.50 8.96
CA ASP A 15 10.39 -12.82 8.60
C ASP A 15 9.32 -13.57 7.80
N LEU A 16 9.67 -14.01 6.60
CA LEU A 16 8.79 -14.76 5.72
C LEU A 16 9.53 -15.94 5.10
N GLU A 17 8.91 -17.10 5.18
CA GLU A 17 9.37 -18.34 4.55
C GLU A 17 8.29 -18.85 3.61
N VAL A 18 8.69 -19.22 2.39
CA VAL A 18 7.76 -19.75 1.39
C VAL A 18 8.25 -21.11 0.93
N THR A 19 7.48 -22.16 1.20
CA THR A 19 7.70 -23.50 0.65
C THR A 19 6.82 -23.71 -0.57
N LEU A 20 7.44 -24.06 -1.70
CA LEU A 20 6.75 -24.33 -2.96
C LEU A 20 6.93 -25.80 -3.35
N ASP A 21 5.83 -26.45 -3.73
CA ASP A 21 5.88 -27.74 -4.43
C ASP A 21 5.69 -27.51 -5.93
N ILE A 22 6.65 -27.93 -6.75
CA ILE A 22 6.72 -27.68 -8.18
C ILE A 22 6.58 -28.99 -8.95
N ALA A 23 5.68 -29.00 -9.95
CA ALA A 23 5.53 -30.07 -10.93
C ALA A 23 5.36 -29.45 -12.32
N ASP A 24 6.01 -30.03 -13.33
CA ASP A 24 5.92 -29.59 -14.74
C ASP A 24 6.16 -28.09 -14.94
N GLY A 25 7.14 -27.55 -14.22
CA GLY A 25 7.50 -26.12 -14.26
C GLY A 25 6.47 -25.18 -13.62
N ARG A 26 5.47 -25.71 -12.90
CA ARG A 26 4.41 -24.91 -12.26
C ARG A 26 4.35 -25.17 -10.76
N VAL A 27 4.06 -24.12 -10.01
CA VAL A 27 3.77 -24.23 -8.57
C VAL A 27 2.41 -24.91 -8.42
N THR A 28 2.40 -26.05 -7.73
CA THR A 28 1.19 -26.85 -7.43
C THR A 28 0.70 -26.62 -6.00
N SER A 29 1.61 -26.28 -5.08
CA SER A 29 1.30 -25.92 -3.71
C SER A 29 2.26 -24.83 -3.23
N ALA A 30 1.77 -23.93 -2.39
CA ALA A 30 2.57 -22.92 -1.72
C ALA A 30 2.15 -22.87 -0.24
N ARG A 31 3.12 -22.90 0.66
CA ARG A 31 2.93 -22.72 2.10
C ARG A 31 3.75 -21.50 2.52
N VAL A 32 3.10 -20.55 3.16
CA VAL A 32 3.71 -19.32 3.65
C VAL A 32 3.75 -19.39 5.18
N ASN A 33 4.92 -19.19 5.76
CA ASN A 33 5.15 -19.18 7.19
C ASN A 33 5.75 -17.82 7.60
N ALA A 34 5.20 -17.21 8.65
CA ALA A 34 5.72 -15.99 9.26
C ALA A 34 6.17 -16.36 10.68
N PRO A 35 7.44 -16.76 10.88
CA PRO A 35 7.88 -17.42 12.11
C PRO A 35 7.97 -16.49 13.33
N MET A 36 8.04 -15.18 13.13
CA MET A 36 8.17 -14.21 14.22
C MET A 36 6.82 -13.89 14.87
N TYR A 37 6.73 -14.07 16.18
CA TYR A 37 5.60 -13.63 17.00
C TYR A 37 6.04 -12.69 18.12
N ARG A 38 5.32 -11.56 18.28
CA ARG A 38 5.62 -10.54 19.32
C ARG A 38 4.49 -10.31 20.34
N GLY A 39 3.26 -10.75 20.05
CA GLY A 39 2.14 -10.73 21.02
C GLY A 39 1.68 -9.36 21.51
N PHE A 40 1.55 -8.36 20.62
CA PHE A 40 1.10 -7.00 21.00
C PHE A 40 -0.29 -6.98 21.66
N GLU A 41 -1.19 -7.88 21.26
CA GLU A 41 -2.53 -8.00 21.84
C GLU A 41 -2.48 -8.38 23.32
N GLN A 42 -1.58 -9.31 23.69
CA GLN A 42 -1.38 -9.73 25.08
C GLN A 42 -0.69 -8.63 25.87
N ILE A 43 0.30 -7.94 25.28
CA ILE A 43 0.99 -6.80 25.89
C ILE A 43 0.00 -5.70 26.27
N LEU A 44 -1.02 -5.45 25.47
CA LEU A 44 -2.01 -4.39 25.73
C LEU A 44 -3.01 -4.71 26.84
N ARG A 45 -3.15 -5.96 27.28
CA ARG A 45 -4.12 -6.32 28.32
C ARG A 45 -3.81 -5.62 29.64
N GLY A 46 -4.82 -5.01 30.25
CA GLY A 46 -4.71 -4.32 31.54
C GLY A 46 -3.99 -2.96 31.49
N LYS A 47 -3.51 -2.52 30.31
CA LYS A 47 -2.91 -1.20 30.14
C LYS A 47 -3.95 -0.11 30.02
N ASN A 48 -3.54 1.14 30.22
CA ASN A 48 -4.37 2.28 29.90
C ASN A 48 -4.67 2.26 28.39
N PRO A 49 -5.93 2.45 27.94
CA PRO A 49 -6.25 2.46 26.51
C PRO A 49 -5.38 3.41 25.68
N HIS A 50 -4.98 4.56 26.23
CA HIS A 50 -4.12 5.54 25.55
C HIS A 50 -2.72 4.99 25.23
N ASP A 51 -2.23 4.01 26.00
CA ASP A 51 -0.94 3.37 25.74
C ASP A 51 -0.92 2.69 24.36
N ALA A 52 -2.08 2.34 23.79
CA ALA A 52 -2.18 1.80 22.44
C ALA A 52 -1.53 2.71 21.38
N LEU A 53 -1.60 4.03 21.54
CA LEU A 53 -0.95 5.01 20.64
C LEU A 53 0.58 4.92 20.68
N VAL A 54 1.13 4.36 21.76
CA VAL A 54 2.57 4.11 21.89
C VAL A 54 2.91 2.70 21.42
N TYR A 55 2.22 1.67 21.92
CA TYR A 55 2.57 0.28 21.61
C TYR A 55 2.25 -0.11 20.17
N VAL A 56 1.04 0.15 19.69
CA VAL A 56 0.56 -0.38 18.40
C VAL A 56 1.45 0.06 17.23
N PRO A 57 1.92 1.31 17.11
CA PRO A 57 2.81 1.71 16.01
C PRO A 57 4.16 0.98 15.97
N ARG A 58 4.56 0.25 17.02
CA ARG A 58 5.78 -0.58 17.02
C ARG A 58 5.53 -1.97 16.44
N ILE A 59 4.30 -2.29 16.03
CA ILE A 59 4.03 -3.49 15.25
C ILE A 59 4.79 -3.41 13.93
N CYS A 60 4.84 -2.26 13.24
CA CYS A 60 5.65 -2.12 12.03
C CYS A 60 6.25 -0.72 11.90
N GLY A 61 7.55 -0.65 11.57
CA GLY A 61 8.24 0.62 11.33
C GLY A 61 7.88 1.28 9.99
N ILE A 62 7.43 0.50 9.00
CA ILE A 62 7.09 0.99 7.67
C ILE A 62 5.69 1.64 7.65
N CYS A 63 4.70 0.98 8.25
CA CYS A 63 3.30 1.45 8.30
C CYS A 63 2.88 1.98 9.69
N SER A 64 3.83 2.57 10.41
CA SER A 64 3.63 3.02 11.80
C SER A 64 2.56 4.11 11.94
N VAL A 65 2.43 5.03 10.98
CA VAL A 65 1.38 6.06 10.96
C VAL A 65 0.02 5.40 10.76
N SER A 66 -0.08 4.44 9.84
CA SER A 66 -1.33 3.71 9.60
C SER A 66 -1.84 3.04 10.88
N GLN A 67 -0.93 2.48 11.67
CA GLN A 67 -1.20 1.90 12.98
C GLN A 67 -1.59 2.95 14.03
N SER A 68 -0.92 4.10 14.08
CA SER A 68 -1.31 5.24 14.93
C SER A 68 -2.72 5.74 14.60
N VAL A 69 -3.05 5.91 13.31
CA VAL A 69 -4.38 6.34 12.86
C VAL A 69 -5.46 5.34 13.25
N ALA A 70 -5.22 4.04 13.06
CA ALA A 70 -6.17 3.00 13.44
C ALA A 70 -6.43 3.02 14.95
N SER A 71 -5.37 3.15 15.75
CA SER A 71 -5.45 3.21 17.22
C SER A 71 -6.21 4.45 17.70
N ALA A 72 -5.88 5.62 17.17
CA ALA A 72 -6.57 6.87 17.48
C ALA A 72 -8.06 6.82 17.13
N ARG A 73 -8.40 6.26 15.96
CA ARG A 73 -9.81 6.09 15.55
C ARG A 73 -10.57 5.12 16.46
N ALA A 74 -9.96 4.02 16.87
CA ALA A 74 -10.58 3.07 17.80
C ALA A 74 -10.82 3.70 19.18
N LEU A 75 -9.86 4.48 19.68
CA LEU A 75 -10.00 5.22 20.93
C LEU A 75 -11.04 6.35 20.83
N ALA A 76 -11.12 7.03 19.69
CA ALA A 76 -12.15 8.05 19.45
C ALA A 76 -13.55 7.43 19.45
N ASP A 77 -13.72 6.28 18.79
CA ASP A 77 -14.98 5.52 18.78
C ASP A 77 -15.37 5.06 20.20
N LEU A 78 -14.41 4.49 20.94
CA LEU A 78 -14.61 4.09 22.35
C LEU A 78 -15.02 5.27 23.24
N GLY A 79 -14.43 6.44 23.03
CA GLY A 79 -14.69 7.66 23.80
C GLY A 79 -15.89 8.49 23.30
N GLY A 80 -16.55 8.08 22.21
CA GLY A 80 -17.61 8.88 21.58
C GLY A 80 -17.13 10.24 21.05
N LEU A 81 -15.85 10.35 20.68
CA LEU A 81 -15.22 11.59 20.25
C LEU A 81 -15.36 11.80 18.74
N GLU A 82 -15.80 12.99 18.34
CA GLU A 82 -15.74 13.42 16.95
C GLU A 82 -14.51 14.29 16.70
N MET A 83 -13.70 13.91 15.71
CA MET A 83 -12.50 14.64 15.34
C MET A 83 -12.85 15.97 14.64
N PRO A 84 -12.30 17.11 15.08
CA PRO A 84 -12.53 18.39 14.42
C PRO A 84 -12.02 18.35 12.96
N PRO A 85 -12.61 19.15 12.04
CA PRO A 85 -12.27 19.11 10.62
C PRO A 85 -10.77 19.27 10.33
N ASN A 86 -10.10 20.20 11.02
CA ASN A 86 -8.67 20.43 10.82
C ASN A 86 -7.82 19.23 11.29
N GLY A 87 -8.23 18.56 12.38
CA GLY A 87 -7.61 17.32 12.86
C GLY A 87 -7.75 16.19 11.85
N GLN A 88 -8.92 16.07 11.21
CA GLN A 88 -9.16 15.08 10.17
C GLN A 88 -8.32 15.34 8.91
N HIS A 89 -8.18 16.60 8.50
CA HIS A 89 -7.31 16.99 7.39
C HIS A 89 -5.84 16.70 7.69
N ALA A 90 -5.34 17.11 8.86
CA ALA A 90 -3.97 16.83 9.28
C ALA A 90 -3.68 15.32 9.29
N THR A 91 -4.57 14.53 9.91
CA THR A 91 -4.46 13.06 9.95
C THR A 91 -4.44 12.44 8.56
N ASN A 92 -5.30 12.91 7.65
CA ASN A 92 -5.35 12.41 6.26
C ASN A 92 -4.06 12.74 5.49
N VAL A 93 -3.50 13.94 5.66
CA VAL A 93 -2.23 14.32 4.99
C VAL A 93 -1.07 13.50 5.55
N ILE A 94 -1.00 13.30 6.86
CA ILE A 94 0.01 12.46 7.51
C ILE A 94 -0.07 11.01 6.99
N LEU A 95 -1.27 10.43 6.96
CA LEU A 95 -1.51 9.08 6.44
C LEU A 95 -1.14 8.95 4.95
N ALA A 96 -1.57 9.91 4.12
CA ALA A 96 -1.24 9.91 2.69
C ALA A 96 0.26 10.06 2.44
N THR A 97 0.96 10.80 3.30
CA THR A 97 2.41 10.96 3.22
C THR A 97 3.13 9.64 3.45
N GLU A 98 2.79 8.88 4.51
CA GLU A 98 3.36 7.54 4.74
C GLU A 98 3.01 6.59 3.58
N ASN A 99 1.75 6.54 3.17
CA ASN A 99 1.30 5.60 2.14
C ASN A 99 2.00 5.82 0.78
N LEU A 100 2.18 7.08 0.35
CA LEU A 100 2.91 7.37 -0.89
C LEU A 100 4.40 7.06 -0.77
N ALA A 101 5.00 7.30 0.40
CA ALA A 101 6.40 6.95 0.64
C ALA A 101 6.62 5.42 0.60
N ASP A 102 5.66 4.67 1.14
CA ASP A 102 5.68 3.21 1.15
C ASP A 102 5.52 2.64 -0.26
N HIS A 103 4.56 3.13 -1.05
CA HIS A 103 4.41 2.72 -2.46
C HIS A 103 5.64 3.02 -3.31
N LEU A 104 6.27 4.18 -3.10
CA LEU A 104 7.51 4.52 -3.79
C LEU A 104 8.66 3.59 -3.39
N THR A 105 8.82 3.33 -2.08
CA THR A 105 9.82 2.38 -1.57
C THR A 105 9.59 0.99 -2.13
N HIS A 106 8.35 0.49 -2.09
CA HIS A 106 8.01 -0.82 -2.58
C HIS A 106 8.38 -0.95 -4.06
N PHE A 107 7.97 0.01 -4.90
CA PHE A 107 8.28 -0.04 -6.33
C PHE A 107 9.79 -0.03 -6.57
N TYR A 108 10.52 0.99 -6.11
CA TYR A 108 11.93 1.17 -6.49
C TYR A 108 12.92 0.30 -5.70
N LEU A 109 12.64 -0.02 -4.44
CA LEU A 109 13.61 -0.69 -3.55
C LEU A 109 13.31 -2.17 -3.35
N PHE A 110 12.04 -2.57 -3.41
CA PHE A 110 11.66 -3.95 -3.14
C PHE A 110 11.37 -4.71 -4.43
N PHE A 111 10.56 -4.16 -5.32
CA PHE A 111 10.01 -4.88 -6.45
C PHE A 111 10.86 -4.77 -7.72
N MET A 112 11.17 -3.56 -8.18
CA MET A 112 11.90 -3.37 -9.44
C MET A 112 13.30 -4.03 -9.51
N PRO A 113 14.05 -4.21 -8.40
CA PRO A 113 15.30 -4.97 -8.46
C PRO A 113 15.15 -6.45 -8.85
N ASP A 114 13.94 -7.04 -8.83
CA ASP A 114 13.73 -8.39 -9.35
C ASP A 114 13.97 -8.49 -10.85
N PHE A 115 13.73 -7.40 -11.58
CA PHE A 115 13.90 -7.33 -13.02
C PHE A 115 15.37 -7.16 -13.43
N THR A 116 16.27 -6.88 -12.50
CA THR A 116 17.71 -6.76 -12.80
C THR A 116 18.44 -8.11 -12.69
N ARG A 117 17.73 -9.20 -12.39
CA ARG A 117 18.35 -10.51 -12.18
C ARG A 117 18.88 -11.12 -13.50
N PRO A 118 19.99 -11.89 -13.46
CA PRO A 118 20.60 -12.47 -14.66
C PRO A 118 19.70 -13.38 -15.49
N VAL A 119 18.63 -13.94 -14.91
CA VAL A 119 17.63 -14.74 -15.64
C VAL A 119 16.95 -13.95 -16.77
N TYR A 120 16.97 -12.62 -16.69
CA TYR A 120 16.42 -11.72 -17.69
C TYR A 120 17.48 -11.18 -18.67
N ALA A 121 18.75 -11.62 -18.60
CA ALA A 121 19.84 -11.05 -19.40
C ALA A 121 19.61 -11.05 -20.92
N SER A 122 18.84 -12.00 -21.44
CA SER A 122 18.50 -12.07 -22.87
C SER A 122 17.33 -11.16 -23.28
N ARG A 123 16.65 -10.52 -22.33
CA ARG A 123 15.50 -9.66 -22.61
C ARG A 123 15.97 -8.27 -23.04
N ALA A 124 15.32 -7.72 -24.07
CA ALA A 124 15.71 -6.43 -24.64
C ALA A 124 15.69 -5.24 -23.65
N TRP A 125 14.88 -5.34 -22.58
CA TRP A 125 14.75 -4.31 -21.55
C TRP A 125 15.73 -4.45 -20.38
N HIS A 126 16.50 -5.54 -20.31
CA HIS A 126 17.27 -5.88 -19.11
C HIS A 126 18.40 -4.88 -18.82
N ALA A 127 19.17 -4.47 -19.83
CA ALA A 127 20.21 -3.46 -19.65
C ALA A 127 19.66 -2.13 -19.10
N GLU A 128 18.47 -1.73 -19.55
CA GLU A 128 17.81 -0.52 -19.04
C GLU A 128 17.28 -0.73 -17.61
N ALA A 129 16.77 -1.92 -17.30
CA ALA A 129 16.37 -2.30 -15.95
C ALA A 129 17.56 -2.23 -14.98
N GLU A 130 18.73 -2.75 -15.35
CA GLU A 130 19.95 -2.67 -14.56
C GLU A 130 20.36 -1.21 -14.34
N ARG A 131 20.44 -0.42 -15.42
CA ARG A 131 20.82 1.00 -15.35
C ARG A 131 19.93 1.80 -14.39
N ARG A 132 18.62 1.53 -14.39
CA ARG A 132 17.64 2.27 -13.56
C ARG A 132 17.47 1.72 -12.15
N PHE A 133 17.40 0.40 -11.99
CA PHE A 133 16.88 -0.25 -10.79
C PHE A 133 17.87 -1.18 -10.09
N ALA A 134 19.10 -1.34 -10.60
CA ALA A 134 20.09 -2.18 -9.95
C ALA A 134 20.25 -1.76 -8.48
N PRO A 135 20.30 -2.72 -7.53
CA PRO A 135 20.57 -2.42 -6.14
C PRO A 135 21.85 -1.57 -6.02
N GLN A 136 21.81 -0.52 -5.20
CA GLN A 136 22.92 0.39 -4.90
C GLN A 136 23.40 1.30 -6.06
N THR A 137 23.40 0.84 -7.30
CA THR A 137 23.95 1.59 -8.45
C THR A 137 22.89 2.23 -9.34
N GLY A 138 21.66 1.71 -9.36
CA GLY A 138 20.56 2.16 -10.21
C GLY A 138 20.26 3.64 -10.04
N GLU A 139 20.23 4.39 -11.15
CA GLU A 139 20.04 5.85 -11.10
C GLU A 139 18.67 6.24 -10.54
N GLN A 140 17.62 5.49 -10.90
CA GLN A 140 16.25 5.80 -10.50
C GLN A 140 15.97 5.32 -9.08
N THR A 141 16.61 4.24 -8.66
CA THR A 141 16.68 3.83 -7.25
C THR A 141 17.24 4.98 -6.38
N ARG A 142 18.37 5.59 -6.77
CA ARG A 142 18.96 6.73 -6.05
C ARG A 142 18.06 7.96 -6.09
N ALA A 143 17.47 8.28 -7.25
CA ALA A 143 16.55 9.41 -7.39
C ALA A 143 15.29 9.24 -6.51
N ALA A 144 14.72 8.04 -6.46
CA ALA A 144 13.56 7.70 -5.64
C ALA A 144 13.86 7.79 -4.13
N ILE A 145 15.04 7.32 -3.69
CA ILE A 145 15.48 7.48 -2.29
C ILE A 145 15.54 8.96 -1.92
N ALA A 146 16.16 9.79 -2.77
CA ALA A 146 16.29 11.21 -2.53
C ALA A 146 14.92 11.92 -2.52
N ALA A 147 14.02 11.55 -3.44
CA ALA A 147 12.65 12.05 -3.48
C ALA A 147 11.87 11.66 -2.20
N ARG A 148 12.02 10.42 -1.73
CA ARG A 148 11.40 9.93 -0.49
C ARG A 148 11.90 10.67 0.74
N GLN A 149 13.21 10.89 0.86
CA GLN A 149 13.79 11.62 1.99
C GLN A 149 13.20 13.03 2.08
N ARG A 150 13.11 13.75 0.95
CA ARG A 150 12.51 15.08 0.90
C ARG A 150 11.01 15.05 1.17
N TRP A 151 10.31 14.03 0.67
CA TRP A 151 8.89 13.80 0.95
C TRP A 151 8.63 13.60 2.45
N PHE A 152 9.47 12.86 3.17
CA PHE A 152 9.31 12.69 4.62
C PHE A 152 9.56 13.93 5.48
N THR A 153 10.08 15.02 4.91
CA THR A 153 10.08 16.31 5.62
C THR A 153 8.67 16.83 5.92
N LEU A 154 7.65 16.38 5.15
CA LEU A 154 6.25 16.60 5.51
C LEU A 154 5.90 15.99 6.87
N LEU A 155 6.35 14.75 7.15
CA LEU A 155 6.10 14.10 8.44
C LEU A 155 6.88 14.76 9.58
N GLY A 156 8.07 15.30 9.31
CA GLY A 156 8.78 16.12 10.30
C GLY A 156 7.96 17.34 10.75
N THR A 157 7.32 18.02 9.79
CA THR A 157 6.48 19.20 10.08
C THR A 157 5.13 18.83 10.70
N LEU A 158 4.45 17.82 10.14
CA LEU A 158 3.08 17.47 10.50
C LEU A 158 3.00 16.54 11.71
N ALA A 159 4.01 15.69 11.87
CA ALA A 159 3.97 14.54 12.77
C ALA A 159 5.17 14.46 13.72
N GLY A 160 6.04 15.47 13.70
CA GLY A 160 7.27 15.58 14.48
C GLY A 160 8.38 14.64 13.99
N LYS A 161 8.06 13.35 13.83
CA LYS A 161 9.01 12.33 13.33
C LYS A 161 8.30 11.17 12.65
N TRP A 162 9.06 10.46 11.85
CA TRP A 162 8.74 9.14 11.34
C TRP A 162 9.99 8.26 11.42
N PRO A 163 9.90 6.98 11.82
CA PRO A 163 8.68 6.26 12.23
C PRO A 163 8.11 6.63 13.61
N HIS A 164 6.97 6.02 13.92
CA HIS A 164 6.34 6.01 15.25
C HIS A 164 6.01 7.41 15.78
N THR A 165 5.24 8.17 15.00
CA THR A 165 4.74 9.48 15.42
C THR A 165 3.86 9.38 16.67
N GLN A 166 3.89 10.43 17.49
CA GLN A 166 3.00 10.63 18.64
C GLN A 166 2.12 11.89 18.43
N SER A 167 1.98 12.34 17.19
CA SER A 167 1.17 13.53 16.88
C SER A 167 -0.29 13.20 16.60
N ILE A 168 -0.64 11.93 16.43
CA ILE A 168 -1.98 11.47 16.08
C ILE A 168 -2.66 11.00 17.35
N GLU A 169 -3.76 11.67 17.68
CA GLU A 169 -4.54 11.48 18.90
C GLU A 169 -6.01 11.18 18.54
N PRO A 170 -6.81 10.66 19.48
CA PRO A 170 -8.24 10.39 19.23
C PRO A 170 -8.99 11.64 18.76
N GLY A 171 -8.62 12.81 19.29
CA GLY A 171 -9.14 14.12 18.88
C GLY A 171 -8.47 14.76 17.64
N GLY A 172 -7.60 14.04 16.93
CA GLY A 172 -6.96 14.53 15.70
C GLY A 172 -5.45 14.65 15.79
N SER A 173 -4.95 15.88 15.75
CA SER A 173 -3.52 16.19 15.76
C SER A 173 -3.15 16.93 17.04
N THR A 174 -1.97 16.67 17.60
CA THR A 174 -1.45 17.35 18.81
C THR A 174 -1.17 18.84 18.59
N ARG A 175 -1.04 19.29 17.35
CA ARG A 175 -0.86 20.70 17.01
C ARG A 175 -1.68 21.13 15.78
N PRO A 176 -2.08 22.41 15.71
CA PRO A 176 -2.58 23.01 14.48
C PRO A 176 -1.48 23.17 13.43
N ILE A 177 -1.88 23.31 12.17
CA ILE A 177 -0.99 23.64 11.04
C ILE A 177 -1.08 25.14 10.78
N GLU A 178 0.06 25.82 10.81
CA GLU A 178 0.15 27.27 10.60
C GLU A 178 0.18 27.63 9.11
N ALA A 179 -0.20 28.87 8.79
CA ALA A 179 -0.25 29.35 7.41
C ALA A 179 1.11 29.26 6.70
N ALA A 180 2.20 29.58 7.40
CA ALA A 180 3.56 29.50 6.87
C ALA A 180 4.00 28.03 6.63
N GLU A 181 3.59 27.11 7.50
CA GLU A 181 3.85 25.67 7.33
C GLU A 181 3.12 25.13 6.10
N ARG A 182 1.86 25.54 5.90
CA ARG A 182 1.08 25.16 4.72
C ARG A 182 1.80 25.50 3.41
N VAL A 183 2.43 26.66 3.31
CA VAL A 183 3.21 27.06 2.12
C VAL A 183 4.41 26.14 1.92
N ARG A 184 5.14 25.81 2.99
CA ARG A 184 6.29 24.88 2.93
C ARG A 184 5.86 23.47 2.51
N LEU A 185 4.75 22.97 3.07
CA LEU A 185 4.19 21.66 2.72
C LEU A 185 3.79 21.60 1.25
N LEU A 186 3.12 22.64 0.73
CA LEU A 186 2.74 22.71 -0.69
C LEU A 186 3.96 22.70 -1.62
N SER A 187 5.06 23.35 -1.24
CA SER A 187 6.32 23.29 -2.00
C SER A 187 6.83 21.85 -2.12
N ARG A 188 6.83 21.10 -1.01
CA ARG A 188 7.24 19.68 -1.01
C ARG A 188 6.29 18.78 -1.81
N VAL A 189 4.99 19.06 -1.79
CA VAL A 189 4.01 18.37 -2.65
C VAL A 189 4.28 18.61 -4.12
N ARG A 190 4.57 19.85 -4.53
CA ARG A 190 4.92 20.16 -5.93
C ARG A 190 6.22 19.49 -6.35
N GLU A 191 7.21 19.47 -5.46
CA GLU A 191 8.48 18.80 -5.70
C GLU A 191 8.30 17.29 -5.95
N PHE A 192 7.51 16.63 -5.09
CA PHE A 192 7.23 15.21 -5.24
C PHE A 192 6.40 14.90 -6.49
N ARG A 193 5.37 15.73 -6.77
CA ARG A 193 4.61 15.67 -8.02
C ARG A 193 5.54 15.74 -9.23
N ALA A 194 6.48 16.69 -9.24
CA ALA A 194 7.41 16.84 -10.35
C ALA A 194 8.37 15.65 -10.49
N PHE A 195 8.71 14.95 -9.40
CA PHE A 195 9.42 13.67 -9.49
C PHE A 195 8.55 12.61 -10.20
N LEU A 196 7.29 12.45 -9.78
CA LEU A 196 6.37 11.48 -10.39
C LEU A 196 6.12 11.77 -11.88
N GLU A 197 5.91 13.03 -12.24
CA GLU A 197 5.62 13.44 -13.62
C GLU A 197 6.83 13.34 -14.55
N ARG A 198 8.05 13.49 -14.02
CA ARG A 198 9.28 13.42 -14.84
C ARG A 198 9.89 12.03 -14.91
N GLN A 199 9.94 11.32 -13.78
CA GLN A 199 10.67 10.05 -13.66
C GLN A 199 9.72 8.85 -13.73
N LEU A 200 8.75 8.76 -12.81
CA LEU A 200 7.89 7.58 -12.73
C LEU A 200 6.97 7.44 -13.94
N PHE A 201 6.18 8.47 -14.23
CA PHE A 201 5.17 8.43 -15.29
C PHE A 201 5.61 9.08 -16.59
N ALA A 202 6.56 10.02 -16.53
CA ALA A 202 6.98 10.83 -17.68
C ALA A 202 5.78 11.46 -18.43
N ALA A 203 4.76 11.88 -17.67
CA ALA A 203 3.49 12.42 -18.13
C ALA A 203 2.84 13.22 -16.98
N PRO A 204 1.96 14.21 -17.27
CA PRO A 204 1.16 14.89 -16.25
C PRO A 204 0.31 13.90 -15.44
N LEU A 205 0.20 14.11 -14.12
CA LEU A 205 -0.57 13.19 -13.26
C LEU A 205 -2.06 13.15 -13.62
N GLU A 206 -2.61 14.24 -14.15
CA GLU A 206 -3.99 14.31 -14.61
C GLU A 206 -4.23 13.36 -15.78
N GLN A 207 -3.27 13.24 -16.70
CA GLN A 207 -3.34 12.27 -17.79
C GLN A 207 -3.34 10.84 -17.23
N VAL A 208 -2.39 10.52 -16.35
CA VAL A 208 -2.26 9.17 -15.77
C VAL A 208 -3.51 8.79 -14.96
N SER A 209 -4.04 9.71 -14.15
CA SER A 209 -5.23 9.47 -13.32
C SER A 209 -6.53 9.38 -14.12
N SER A 210 -6.54 9.84 -15.38
CA SER A 210 -7.68 9.69 -16.29
C SER A 210 -7.78 8.32 -16.97
N ILE A 211 -6.73 7.50 -16.92
CA ILE A 211 -6.73 6.14 -17.46
C ILE A 211 -7.72 5.29 -16.65
N ALA A 212 -8.83 4.91 -17.28
CA ALA A 212 -9.95 4.24 -16.63
C ALA A 212 -10.09 2.75 -17.01
N SER A 213 -9.32 2.28 -17.99
CA SER A 213 -9.39 0.91 -18.50
C SER A 213 -8.02 0.34 -18.89
N GLU A 214 -7.96 -0.99 -19.04
CA GLU A 214 -6.74 -1.69 -19.43
C GLU A 214 -6.36 -1.34 -20.87
N ALA A 215 -7.37 -1.21 -21.73
CA ALA A 215 -7.18 -0.80 -23.11
C ALA A 215 -6.56 0.60 -23.20
N GLU A 216 -7.04 1.55 -22.38
CA GLU A 216 -6.46 2.89 -22.30
C GLU A 216 -5.03 2.87 -21.74
N LEU A 217 -4.76 2.03 -20.73
CA LEU A 217 -3.41 1.86 -20.18
C LEU A 217 -2.42 1.37 -21.25
N TRP A 218 -2.81 0.35 -22.00
CA TRP A 218 -1.97 -0.21 -23.07
C TRP A 218 -1.85 0.74 -24.26
N ALA A 219 -2.89 1.53 -24.58
CA ALA A 219 -2.80 2.58 -25.58
C ALA A 219 -1.84 3.70 -25.15
N TRP A 220 -1.86 4.10 -23.88
CA TRP A 220 -0.93 5.08 -23.31
C TRP A 220 0.51 4.57 -23.24
N HIS A 221 0.69 3.28 -22.96
CA HIS A 221 2.00 2.60 -23.01
C HIS A 221 2.57 2.56 -24.43
N ALA A 222 1.75 2.19 -25.42
CA ALA A 222 2.17 2.01 -26.81
C ALA A 222 2.70 3.30 -27.48
N GLN A 223 2.36 4.48 -26.95
CA GLN A 223 2.88 5.76 -27.43
C GLN A 223 4.40 5.88 -27.27
N ASP A 224 4.95 5.40 -26.15
CA ASP A 224 6.39 5.45 -25.86
C ASP A 224 6.77 4.43 -24.75
N PRO A 225 6.95 3.14 -25.10
CA PRO A 225 7.11 2.05 -24.13
C PRO A 225 8.32 2.16 -23.18
N TRP A 226 9.30 3.02 -23.50
CA TRP A 226 10.56 3.15 -22.78
C TRP A 226 10.62 4.42 -21.91
N ARG A 227 9.62 5.30 -22.04
CA ARG A 227 9.60 6.61 -21.37
C ARG A 227 8.92 6.56 -20.01
N GLY A 228 9.71 6.90 -18.99
CA GLY A 228 9.32 6.81 -17.60
C GLY A 228 9.41 5.38 -17.07
N ASP A 229 9.50 5.24 -15.75
CA ASP A 229 9.74 3.95 -15.10
C ASP A 229 8.51 3.05 -15.12
N PHE A 230 7.31 3.63 -15.09
CA PHE A 230 6.07 2.87 -15.11
C PHE A 230 5.81 2.23 -16.47
N ARG A 231 6.05 2.93 -17.59
CA ARG A 231 5.90 2.32 -18.93
C ARG A 231 6.95 1.25 -19.19
N LEU A 232 8.19 1.47 -18.74
CA LEU A 232 9.22 0.45 -18.80
C LEU A 232 8.79 -0.80 -18.02
N PHE A 233 8.25 -0.64 -16.81
CA PHE A 233 7.66 -1.75 -16.06
C PHE A 233 6.53 -2.45 -16.85
N LEU A 234 5.62 -1.72 -17.49
CA LEU A 234 4.57 -2.33 -18.33
C LEU A 234 5.14 -3.12 -19.51
N SER A 235 6.25 -2.66 -20.11
CA SER A 235 6.99 -3.44 -21.12
C SER A 235 7.50 -4.76 -20.57
N MET A 236 8.03 -4.76 -19.33
CA MET A 236 8.46 -5.98 -18.64
C MET A 236 7.28 -6.91 -18.31
N VAL A 237 6.15 -6.35 -17.86
CA VAL A 237 4.91 -7.11 -17.58
C VAL A 237 4.48 -7.87 -18.83
N LYS A 238 4.41 -7.19 -19.96
CA LYS A 238 3.96 -7.78 -21.24
C LYS A 238 4.93 -8.84 -21.75
N ASP A 239 6.23 -8.57 -21.70
CA ASP A 239 7.27 -9.48 -22.19
C ASP A 239 7.46 -10.72 -21.30
N ALA A 240 7.33 -10.57 -19.98
CA ALA A 240 7.40 -11.68 -19.02
C ALA A 240 6.04 -12.35 -18.77
N ALA A 241 4.98 -11.91 -19.45
CA ALA A 241 3.60 -12.40 -19.32
C ALA A 241 3.09 -12.43 -17.86
N LEU A 242 3.44 -11.41 -17.07
CA LEU A 242 3.14 -11.36 -15.64
C LEU A 242 1.64 -11.30 -15.35
N GLU A 243 0.83 -10.82 -16.29
CA GLU A 243 -0.63 -10.78 -16.17
C GLU A 243 -1.27 -12.18 -16.05
N ARG A 244 -0.53 -13.22 -16.43
CA ARG A 244 -0.97 -14.63 -16.35
C ARG A 244 -0.54 -15.31 -15.05
N LEU A 245 0.26 -14.65 -14.23
CA LEU A 245 0.80 -15.19 -12.99
C LEU A 245 -0.01 -14.70 -11.79
N GLY A 246 -0.09 -15.54 -10.76
CA GLY A 246 -0.68 -15.18 -9.46
C GLY A 246 -2.12 -14.62 -9.48
N PRO A 247 -3.11 -15.23 -10.19
CA PRO A 247 -4.47 -14.69 -10.26
C PRO A 247 -5.19 -14.62 -8.89
N GLY A 248 -4.64 -15.29 -7.87
CA GLY A 248 -5.23 -15.37 -6.54
C GLY A 248 -6.65 -15.94 -6.55
N PRO A 249 -7.39 -15.79 -5.44
CA PRO A 249 -8.77 -16.28 -5.33
C PRO A 249 -9.82 -15.34 -5.96
N GLY A 250 -9.41 -14.19 -6.54
CA GLY A 250 -10.33 -13.20 -7.09
C GLY A 250 -11.26 -12.55 -6.06
N ARG A 251 -10.85 -12.50 -4.79
CA ARG A 251 -11.60 -11.89 -3.67
C ARG A 251 -10.87 -10.63 -3.20
N TYR A 252 -11.62 -9.53 -3.08
CA TYR A 252 -11.07 -8.21 -2.73
C TYR A 252 -11.91 -7.57 -1.62
N LEU A 253 -11.26 -6.86 -0.70
CA LEU A 253 -11.88 -6.12 0.41
C LEU A 253 -11.17 -4.78 0.60
N SER A 254 -11.91 -3.70 0.86
CA SER A 254 -11.37 -2.39 1.20
C SER A 254 -12.23 -1.72 2.26
N TYR A 255 -11.58 -1.20 3.31
CA TYR A 255 -12.22 -0.43 4.38
C TYR A 255 -12.21 1.08 4.12
N GLY A 256 -11.71 1.50 2.95
CA GLY A 256 -11.40 2.91 2.67
C GLY A 256 -10.15 3.38 3.41
N ALA A 257 -9.49 4.42 2.86
CA ALA A 257 -8.23 4.95 3.40
C ALA A 257 -8.41 6.32 4.06
N THR A 258 -9.03 7.26 3.35
CA THR A 258 -9.22 8.65 3.79
C THR A 258 -10.70 8.93 4.05
N ARG A 259 -11.02 9.54 5.20
CA ARG A 259 -12.38 10.00 5.49
C ARG A 259 -12.58 11.37 4.84
N SER A 260 -13.64 11.50 4.04
CA SER A 260 -14.15 12.79 3.54
C SER A 260 -15.45 13.14 4.27
N ARG A 261 -15.61 14.41 4.65
CA ARG A 261 -16.79 14.90 5.37
C ARG A 261 -18.09 14.73 4.57
N THR A 262 -18.02 14.70 3.23
CA THR A 262 -19.19 14.47 2.37
C THR A 262 -19.78 13.06 2.47
N ALA A 263 -19.10 12.12 3.15
CA ALA A 263 -19.60 10.77 3.40
C ALA A 263 -20.00 10.51 4.87
N ALA A 264 -19.84 11.50 5.75
CA ALA A 264 -20.05 11.36 7.20
C ALA A 264 -21.53 11.19 7.61
N SER A 265 -22.48 11.31 6.69
CA SER A 265 -23.90 11.00 6.92
C SER A 265 -24.27 9.52 6.73
N SER A 266 -23.30 8.64 6.45
CA SER A 266 -23.55 7.19 6.38
C SER A 266 -22.90 6.47 7.56
N SER A 267 -23.55 6.58 8.72
CA SER A 267 -23.29 5.70 9.85
C SER A 267 -23.45 4.22 9.43
N ALA A 268 -22.52 3.39 9.89
CA ALA A 268 -22.58 1.93 9.99
C ALA A 268 -22.80 1.03 8.73
N ALA A 269 -23.09 1.55 7.53
CA ALA A 269 -23.44 0.68 6.38
C ALA A 269 -22.72 0.97 5.05
N ALA A 270 -21.69 1.80 5.03
CA ALA A 270 -20.92 2.09 3.80
C ALA A 270 -19.64 1.24 3.67
N CYS A 271 -19.73 -0.07 3.92
CA CYS A 271 -18.83 -1.04 3.28
C CYS A 271 -19.22 -1.13 1.79
N GLY A 272 -19.00 -0.04 1.06
CA GLY A 272 -19.54 0.16 -0.27
C GLY A 272 -18.51 0.84 -1.14
N MET A 273 -17.75 0.03 -1.87
CA MET A 273 -17.00 0.29 -3.10
C MET A 273 -17.14 1.70 -3.71
N ARG A 274 -16.56 2.74 -3.10
CA ARG A 274 -16.52 4.10 -3.70
C ARG A 274 -15.12 4.63 -4.00
N SER A 275 -14.04 3.90 -3.69
CA SER A 275 -12.70 4.18 -4.25
C SER A 275 -12.29 3.20 -5.37
N ALA A 276 -13.24 2.54 -6.01
CA ALA A 276 -13.00 1.48 -6.99
C ALA A 276 -12.89 1.98 -8.45
N ARG A 277 -12.37 3.19 -8.71
CA ARG A 277 -12.06 3.57 -10.11
C ARG A 277 -10.83 2.82 -10.63
N CYS A 278 -9.85 2.51 -9.78
CA CYS A 278 -8.66 1.75 -10.21
C CYS A 278 -8.91 0.22 -10.25
N CYS A 279 -9.80 -0.33 -9.41
CA CYS A 279 -10.06 -1.77 -9.32
C CYS A 279 -11.05 -2.34 -10.37
N ARG A 280 -11.65 -1.50 -11.24
CA ARG A 280 -12.66 -1.97 -12.22
C ARG A 280 -12.07 -2.60 -13.49
N VAL A 281 -10.75 -2.53 -13.67
CA VAL A 281 -10.13 -2.77 -14.97
C VAL A 281 -10.10 -4.25 -15.39
N SER A 282 -10.11 -5.21 -14.45
CA SER A 282 -9.95 -6.64 -14.77
C SER A 282 -11.18 -7.52 -14.47
N THR A 283 -12.17 -7.02 -13.73
CA THR A 283 -13.17 -7.89 -13.08
C THR A 283 -14.38 -8.26 -13.93
N ARG A 284 -14.62 -7.62 -15.08
CA ARG A 284 -15.83 -7.87 -15.90
C ARG A 284 -15.82 -9.19 -16.69
N ARG A 285 -14.66 -9.77 -17.02
CA ARG A 285 -14.59 -10.99 -17.87
C ARG A 285 -14.68 -12.33 -17.13
N ARG A 286 -14.65 -12.36 -15.80
CA ARG A 286 -14.70 -13.64 -15.03
C ARG A 286 -15.98 -13.88 -14.23
N TYR A 287 -16.85 -12.89 -14.09
CA TYR A 287 -17.96 -12.98 -13.15
C TYR A 287 -19.17 -13.80 -13.64
N GLU A 288 -19.20 -14.21 -14.92
CA GLU A 288 -20.34 -14.96 -15.49
C GLU A 288 -20.23 -16.50 -15.34
N ARG A 289 -19.12 -17.04 -14.81
CA ARG A 289 -18.89 -18.51 -14.78
C ARG A 289 -18.93 -19.20 -13.42
N THR A 290 -19.26 -18.50 -12.33
CA THR A 290 -19.34 -19.11 -10.98
C THR A 290 -20.70 -18.87 -10.32
N ARG A 291 -21.77 -19.28 -11.00
CA ARG A 291 -23.04 -19.63 -10.35
C ARG A 291 -23.28 -21.12 -10.55
N ARG A 292 -22.93 -21.92 -9.53
CA ARG A 292 -23.50 -23.23 -9.13
C ARG A 292 -22.41 -24.07 -8.47
N MET A 293 -22.44 -24.14 -7.14
CA MET A 293 -22.10 -25.34 -6.37
C MET A 293 -22.93 -25.31 -5.07
N PRO A 294 -23.76 -26.33 -4.80
CA PRO A 294 -24.53 -26.47 -3.56
C PRO A 294 -23.71 -27.19 -2.46
N GLY A 295 -23.98 -26.89 -1.19
CA GLY A 295 -23.60 -27.79 -0.07
C GLY A 295 -22.65 -27.25 1.00
N TRP A 296 -22.89 -26.06 1.56
CA TRP A 296 -22.29 -25.68 2.85
C TRP A 296 -23.39 -25.61 3.93
N PRO A 297 -23.28 -26.38 5.03
CA PRO A 297 -24.26 -26.33 6.11
C PRO A 297 -24.14 -25.01 6.87
N THR A 298 -25.24 -24.25 6.90
CA THR A 298 -25.39 -23.05 7.71
C THR A 298 -25.62 -23.44 9.16
N ALA A 299 -24.67 -23.17 10.04
CA ALA A 299 -24.91 -23.23 11.48
C ALA A 299 -25.76 -22.01 11.91
N PRO A 300 -26.80 -22.19 12.74
CA PRO A 300 -27.63 -21.08 13.19
C PRO A 300 -26.91 -20.20 14.21
N PRO A 301 -27.17 -18.88 14.23
CA PRO A 301 -26.53 -17.94 15.15
C PRO A 301 -26.96 -18.20 16.59
N ARG A 302 -26.00 -18.36 17.51
CA ARG A 302 -26.27 -18.39 18.95
C ARG A 302 -26.57 -16.97 19.43
N ALA A 303 -27.78 -16.76 19.92
CA ALA A 303 -28.19 -15.55 20.62
C ALA A 303 -27.40 -15.39 21.92
N ILE A 304 -26.71 -14.26 22.07
CA ILE A 304 -26.15 -13.82 23.34
C ILE A 304 -27.32 -13.27 24.16
N ARG A 305 -27.67 -13.99 25.24
CA ARG A 305 -28.63 -13.49 26.25
C ARG A 305 -27.93 -12.44 27.09
N SER A 306 -28.48 -11.23 27.15
CA SER A 306 -28.17 -10.27 28.20
C SER A 306 -28.77 -10.78 29.52
N THR A 307 -27.95 -10.85 30.56
CA THR A 307 -28.43 -10.82 31.94
C THR A 307 -27.90 -9.56 32.58
N ALA A 308 -28.82 -8.91 33.32
CA ALA A 308 -28.67 -7.66 34.04
C ALA A 308 -27.49 -7.64 35.02
#